data_AF-A0A2A5S989-F1
#
_entry.id   AF-A0A2A5S989-F1
#
_cell.length_a   1.000
_cell.length_b   1.000
_cell.length_c   1.000
_cell.angle_alpha   90.00
_cell.angle_beta   90.00
_cell.angle_gamma   90.00
#
_symmetry.space_group_name_H-M   'P 1'
#
loop_
_entity.id
_entity.type
_entity.pdbx_description
1 polymer ?
#
loop_
_entity_poly.entity_id
_entity_poly.type
_entity_poly.pdbx_seq_one_letter_code
_entity_poly.pdbx_strand_id
1 'polypeptide(L)' 'MENINDYKALAFFDLDGTLLNSQSKLDQEVIEGIHRIRENGVLPFIATGRGHFELDETMSLTGISRAVA' A
#
# COMPACT_ATOMS: atom_id res chain seq x y z
N MET A 1 -10.72 9.70 -14.02
CA MET A 1 -10.65 9.48 -12.56
C MET A 1 -11.30 8.14 -12.28
N GLU A 2 -10.63 7.26 -11.55
CA GLU A 2 -11.24 6.00 -11.08
C GLU A 2 -12.38 6.31 -10.11
N ASN A 3 -13.51 5.61 -10.22
CA ASN A 3 -14.65 5.79 -9.32
C ASN A 3 -14.48 4.87 -8.11
N ILE A 4 -14.62 5.41 -6.90
CA ILE A 4 -14.45 4.61 -5.68
C ILE A 4 -15.49 3.48 -5.56
N ASN A 5 -16.64 3.64 -6.21
CA ASN A 5 -17.69 2.62 -6.25
C ASN A 5 -17.34 1.42 -7.16
N ASP A 6 -16.27 1.50 -7.95
CA ASP A 6 -15.80 0.38 -8.78
C ASP A 6 -15.03 -0.67 -7.94
N TYR A 7 -14.66 -0.32 -6.71
CA TYR A 7 -13.96 -1.19 -5.78
C TYR A 7 -14.91 -1.88 -4.80
N LYS A 8 -14.62 -3.15 -4.50
CA LYS A 8 -15.38 -3.97 -3.54
C LYS A 8 -15.12 -3.56 -2.10
N ALA A 9 -13.91 -3.09 -1.81
CA ALA A 9 -13.48 -2.67 -0.49
C ALA A 9 -12.26 -1.74 -0.57
N LEU A 10 -11.98 -1.08 0.55
CA LEU A 10 -10.75 -0.32 0.78
C LEU A 10 -9.93 -1.07 1.83
N ALA A 11 -8.61 -1.18 1.63
CA ALA A 11 -7.70 -1.79 2.58
C ALA A 11 -6.62 -0.78 2.97
N PHE A 12 -6.44 -0.57 4.27
CA PHE A 12 -5.45 0.36 4.82
C PHE A 12 -4.33 -0.43 5.47
N PHE A 13 -3.10 -0.10 5.11
CA PHE A 13 -1.90 -0.77 5.61
C PHE A 13 -1.00 0.23 6.33
N ASP A 14 -0.59 -0.12 7.54
CA ASP A 14 0.54 0.53 8.17
C ASP A 14 1.86 0.16 7.45
N LEU A 15 2.93 0.90 7.73
CA LEU A 15 4.25 0.62 7.19
C LEU A 15 5.05 -0.30 8.10
N ASP A 16 5.45 0.20 9.27
CA ASP A 16 6.47 -0.44 10.09
C ASP A 16 5.95 -1.71 10.76
N GLY A 17 6.58 -2.85 10.44
CA GLY A 17 6.13 -4.15 10.93
C GLY A 17 4.84 -4.65 10.27
N THR A 18 4.35 -3.96 9.23
CA THR A 18 3.21 -4.39 8.41
C THR A 18 3.63 -4.58 6.95
N LEU A 19 3.86 -3.50 6.20
CA LEU A 19 4.41 -3.59 4.84
C LEU A 19 5.93 -3.75 4.86
N LEU A 20 6.60 -3.05 5.78
CA LEU A 20 8.03 -3.11 5.95
C LEU A 20 8.41 -4.19 6.97
N ASN A 21 9.36 -5.04 6.58
CA ASN A 21 9.94 -6.03 7.47
C ASN A 21 10.84 -5.37 8.55
N SER A 22 11.43 -6.17 9.43
CA SER A 22 12.25 -5.70 10.55
C SER A 22 13.53 -4.94 10.12
N GLN A 23 13.91 -5.01 8.84
CA GLN A 23 15.01 -4.25 8.26
C GLN A 23 14.54 -3.00 7.49
N SER A 24 13.27 -2.60 7.67
CA SER A 24 12.62 -1.51 6.94
C SER A 24 12.63 -1.70 5.43
N LYS A 25 12.46 -2.94 4.96
CA LYS A 25 12.42 -3.29 3.54
C LYS A 25 11.09 -3.95 3.18
N LEU A 26 10.70 -3.81 1.91
CA LEU A 26 9.61 -4.59 1.33
C LEU A 26 10.10 -5.96 0.91
N ASP A 27 9.39 -7.00 1.34
CA ASP A 27 9.58 -8.33 0.82
C ASP A 27 8.80 -8.50 -0.49
N GLN A 28 9.34 -9.31 -1.41
CA GLN A 28 8.72 -9.56 -2.72
C GLN A 28 7.29 -10.11 -2.58
N GLU A 29 7.05 -10.96 -1.58
CA GLU A 29 5.73 -11.52 -1.28
C GLU A 29 4.71 -10.43 -0.90
N VAL A 30 5.13 -9.38 -0.18
CA VAL A 30 4.26 -8.26 0.18
C VAL A 30 3.84 -7.49 -1.07
N ILE A 31 4.79 -7.21 -1.96
CA ILE A 31 4.52 -6.53 -3.24
C ILE A 31 3.51 -7.33 -4.06
N GLU A 32 3.73 -8.63 -4.23
CA GLU A 32 2.79 -9.51 -4.92
C GLU A 32 1.43 -9.58 -4.23
N GLY A 33 1.39 -9.59 -2.90
CA GLY A 33 0.16 -9.55 -2.11
C GLY A 33 -0.66 -8.30 -2.42
N ILE A 34 -0.03 -7.12 -2.47
CA ILE A 34 -0.70 -5.87 -2.84
C ILE A 34 -1.24 -5.92 -4.28
N HIS A 35 -0.49 -6.49 -5.22
CA HIS A 35 -0.99 -6.68 -6.59
C HIS A 35 -2.24 -7.58 -6.63
N ARG A 36 -2.22 -8.72 -5.91
CA ARG A 36 -3.39 -9.62 -5.82
C ARG A 36 -4.59 -8.93 -5.16
N ILE A 37 -4.39 -8.07 -4.18
CA ILE A 37 -5.46 -7.28 -3.54
C ILE A 37 -6.12 -6.37 -4.58
N ARG A 38 -5.34 -5.67 -5.40
CA ARG A 38 -5.84 -4.82 -6.49
C ARG A 38 -6.60 -5.63 -7.54
N GLU A 39 -6.04 -6.76 -7.99
CA GLU A 39 -6.68 -7.67 -8.96
C GLU A 39 -8.04 -8.19 -8.45
N ASN A 40 -8.19 -8.36 -7.14
CA ASN A 40 -9.45 -8.77 -6.51
C ASN A 40 -10.47 -7.63 -6.37
N GLY A 41 -10.15 -6.42 -6.83
CA GLY A 41 -11.03 -5.25 -6.78
C GLY A 41 -11.02 -4.55 -5.43
N VAL A 42 -9.94 -4.67 -4.66
CA VAL A 42 -9.75 -3.94 -3.40
C VAL A 42 -8.75 -2.82 -3.62
N LEU A 43 -9.07 -1.61 -3.19
CA LEU A 43 -8.17 -0.45 -3.33
C LEU A 43 -7.27 -0.33 -2.08
N PRO A 44 -5.94 -0.55 -2.20
CA PRO A 44 -5.02 -0.40 -1.09
C PRO A 44 -4.64 1.06 -0.83
N PHE A 45 -4.43 1.41 0.44
CA PHE A 45 -3.95 2.69 0.94
C PHE A 45 -2.85 2.46 1.97
N ILE A 46 -1.87 3.36 2.02
CA ILE A 46 -0.95 3.46 3.16
C ILE A 46 -1.61 4.35 4.23
N ALA A 47 -1.59 3.93 5.48
CA ALA A 47 -2.02 4.69 6.65
C ALA A 47 -0.91 4.66 7.70
N THR A 48 -0.16 5.75 7.84
CA THR A 48 1.06 5.76 8.67
C THR A 48 1.23 7.10 9.39
N GLY A 49 2.11 7.16 10.38
CA GLY A 49 2.55 8.43 10.98
C GLY A 49 3.84 9.00 10.34
N ARG A 50 4.43 8.31 9.37
CA ARG A 50 5.62 8.77 8.64
C ARG A 50 5.33 9.96 7.74
N GLY A 51 6.34 10.79 7.49
CA GLY A 51 6.20 11.93 6.59
C GLY A 51 6.00 11.47 5.13
N HIS A 52 5.27 12.26 4.33
CA HIS A 52 4.95 11.89 2.94
C HIS A 52 6.19 11.62 2.08
N PHE A 53 7.32 12.29 2.38
CA PHE A 53 8.61 12.11 1.69
C PHE A 53 9.24 10.73 1.90
N GLU A 54 8.80 9.98 2.92
CA GLU A 54 9.28 8.62 3.22
C GLU A 54 8.51 7.55 2.42
N LEU A 55 7.44 7.94 1.73
CA LEU A 55 6.51 7.00 1.09
C LEU A 55 6.87 6.67 -0.35
N ASP A 56 7.65 7.52 -1.03
CA ASP A 56 7.88 7.45 -2.48
C ASP A 56 8.40 6.08 -2.95
N GLU A 57 9.40 5.53 -2.26
CA GLU A 57 9.95 4.21 -2.60
C GLU A 57 8.93 3.09 -2.40
N THR A 58 8.23 3.09 -1.27
CA THR A 58 7.20 2.08 -0.96
C THR A 58 6.06 2.14 -1.96
N MET A 59 5.58 3.34 -2.29
CA MET A 59 4.50 3.57 -3.26
C MET A 59 4.91 3.14 -4.67
N SER A 60 6.16 3.40 -5.06
CA SER A 60 6.72 2.97 -6.35
C SER A 60 6.78 1.44 -6.47
N LEU A 61 7.27 0.76 -5.43
CA LEU A 61 7.44 -0.70 -5.42
C LEU A 61 6.11 -1.46 -5.31
N THR A 62 5.18 -0.98 -4.48
CA THR A 62 3.89 -1.65 -4.23
C THR A 62 2.80 -1.26 -5.23
N GLY A 63 2.97 -0.14 -5.94
CA GLY A 63 1.94 0.44 -6.79
C GLY A 63 0.77 1.06 -6.01
N ILE A 64 0.91 1.27 -4.69
CA ILE A 64 -0.06 2.04 -3.90
C ILE A 64 0.13 3.52 -4.20
N SER A 65 -0.91 4.18 -4.70
CA SER A 65 -0.84 5.59 -5.14
C SER A 65 -1.46 6.58 -4.15
N ARG A 66 -1.94 6.12 -3.00
CA ARG A 66 -2.71 6.92 -2.05
C ARG A 66 -2.27 6.62 -0.62
N ALA A 67 -2.08 7.67 0.16
CA ALA A 67 -1.69 7.55 1.55
C ALA A 67 -2.45 8.56 2.43
N VAL A 68 -2.64 8.20 3.69
CA VAL A 68 -3.03 9.07 4.79
C VAL A 68 -1.87 9.05 5.78
N ALA A 69 -1.32 10.24 6.06
CA ALA A 69 -0.15 10.46 6.90
C ALA A 69 -0.42 11.59 7.91
#